data_AF-A0A7S3S4Y0-F1
#
_entry.id   AF-A0A7S3S4Y0-F1
#
_cell.length_a   1.000
_cell.length_b   1.000
_cell.length_c   1.000
_cell.angle_alpha   90.00
_cell.angle_beta   90.00
_cell.angle_gamma   90.00
#
_symmetry.space_group_name_H-M   'P 1'
#
loop_
_entity.id
_entity.type
_entity.pdbx_description
1 polymer ?
#
loop_
_entity_poly.entity_id
_entity_poly.type
_entity_poly.pdbx_seq_one_letter_code
_entity_poly.pdbx_strand_id
1 'polypeptide(L)'
;PPQSGREMRGARLSLAALLALRLSRPILAAQPRAMAPRHVGDYYRQDGVRITHDPFAPGMAEKYGRPGKTDNDGFDPYADTVGPGIYGGIVKRGPDGKVVIGKQYQNHNPRPGPVYAGGGYTPINNALRKGKASLKPLLDKYPDLANDVSSGGAYPLHMCGMGQDNQNATEYLVLRGANIQALDTYGMTPLHRMASNNLPVGARALLEAGADPEYRGQCGATPRQIAQESNAMGVLGVLEEFTGKPRVQRSTLSVDGSGAEAVNRVYHERDPKIIPMGFSLTCAENAWDPEEMWTTLSNKQTPWYEAENGSYIYWNRGDGQWWIDAPDGKGVYVAKAPASSPPAAGWVSLPGAPAPVPVVRVEKRSKAGEL
;
A
#
# COMPACT_ATOMS: atom_id res chain seq x y z
N PRO A 1 46.12 16.00 67.03
CA PRO A 1 45.99 17.38 66.54
C PRO A 1 44.77 17.51 65.60
N PRO A 2 43.94 18.57 65.70
CA PRO A 2 42.53 18.55 65.32
C PRO A 2 42.22 19.22 63.95
N GLN A 3 40.91 19.24 63.63
CA GLN A 3 40.16 20.08 62.66
C GLN A 3 40.04 19.50 61.22
N SER A 4 38.89 19.51 60.54
CA SER A 4 37.55 20.09 60.75
C SER A 4 36.55 19.39 59.80
N GLY A 5 35.30 19.10 60.22
CA GLY A 5 34.07 19.82 59.78
C GLY A 5 33.40 19.13 58.56
N ARG A 6 32.10 18.85 58.45
CA ARG A 6 30.89 19.38 59.13
C ARG A 6 29.68 18.44 58.81
N GLU A 7 28.88 18.17 59.85
CA GLU A 7 27.42 17.90 59.96
C GLU A 7 26.63 17.35 58.74
N MET A 8 25.93 16.20 58.73
CA MET A 8 25.01 15.46 59.62
C MET A 8 23.56 15.98 59.76
N ARG A 9 22.62 15.02 59.53
CA ARG A 9 21.22 14.89 60.01
C ARG A 9 20.15 15.61 59.16
N GLY A 10 19.09 14.99 58.63
CA GLY A 10 18.42 13.72 58.96
C GLY A 10 17.33 13.95 60.02
N ALA A 11 16.05 13.77 59.67
CA ALA A 11 15.02 13.36 60.63
C ALA A 11 13.73 12.94 59.92
N ARG A 12 13.25 11.75 60.31
CA ARG A 12 11.95 11.16 60.00
C ARG A 12 10.83 11.97 60.65
N LEU A 13 9.72 12.17 59.93
CA LEU A 13 8.48 12.67 60.49
C LEU A 13 7.68 11.54 61.14
N SER A 14 7.24 11.80 62.37
CA SER A 14 6.51 10.89 63.25
C SER A 14 5.00 10.98 63.08
N LEU A 15 4.32 9.97 63.61
CA LEU A 15 2.90 9.62 63.54
C LEU A 15 1.92 10.62 64.22
N ALA A 16 2.28 11.90 64.35
CA ALA A 16 1.42 12.98 64.85
C ALA A 16 0.73 13.75 63.70
N ALA A 17 0.57 13.09 62.55
CA ALA A 17 -0.16 13.54 61.36
C ALA A 17 -1.68 13.21 61.40
N LEU A 18 -2.23 12.94 62.58
CA LEU A 18 -3.66 12.65 62.75
C LEU A 18 -4.22 13.41 63.94
N LEU A 19 -5.27 14.18 63.66
CA LEU A 19 -6.14 14.91 64.58
C LEU A 19 -5.58 16.21 65.19
N ALA A 20 -5.82 17.34 64.51
CA ALA A 20 -6.58 18.46 65.08
C ALA A 20 -6.79 19.57 64.04
N LEU A 21 -7.96 20.22 64.12
CA LEU A 21 -8.38 21.49 63.50
C LEU A 21 -8.98 21.42 62.09
N ARG A 22 -10.21 20.88 62.08
CA ARG A 22 -11.33 21.38 61.26
C ARG A 22 -11.72 22.81 61.70
N LEU A 23 -12.37 23.52 60.76
CA LEU A 23 -13.09 24.83 60.86
C LEU A 23 -12.13 26.03 60.77
N SER A 24 -12.08 26.82 59.69
CA SER A 24 -13.18 27.62 59.11
C SER A 24 -12.86 28.05 57.66
N ARG A 25 -13.85 28.04 56.76
CA ARG A 25 -13.74 28.49 55.35
C ARG A 25 -14.33 29.90 55.19
N PRO A 26 -13.70 30.81 54.43
CA PRO A 26 -14.42 31.83 53.67
C PRO A 26 -14.75 31.32 52.26
N ILE A 27 -15.92 31.73 51.77
CA ILE A 27 -16.44 31.41 50.43
C ILE A 27 -15.67 32.26 49.41
N LEU A 28 -14.80 31.61 48.63
CA LEU A 28 -14.24 32.19 47.39
C LEU A 28 -15.07 31.66 46.21
N ALA A 29 -15.53 32.57 45.36
CA ALA A 29 -16.30 32.28 44.16
C ALA A 29 -15.64 31.19 43.32
N ALA A 30 -16.43 30.20 42.90
CA ALA A 30 -15.97 29.11 42.04
C ALA A 30 -15.54 29.67 40.67
N GLN A 31 -14.23 29.78 40.44
CA GLN A 31 -13.72 29.77 39.08
C GLN A 31 -14.13 28.43 38.45
N PRO A 32 -14.56 28.40 37.18
CA PRO A 32 -14.85 27.14 36.50
C PRO A 32 -13.59 26.28 36.57
N ARG A 33 -13.70 25.13 37.23
CA ARG A 33 -12.64 24.11 37.26
C ARG A 33 -12.28 23.82 35.80
N ALA A 34 -11.09 24.22 35.38
CA ALA A 34 -10.46 23.63 34.21
C ALA A 34 -10.48 22.12 34.43
N MET A 35 -11.31 21.42 33.65
CA MET A 35 -11.33 19.96 33.70
C MET A 35 -9.91 19.50 33.35
N ALA A 36 -9.29 18.74 34.24
CA ALA A 36 -8.09 17.99 33.90
C ALA A 36 -8.38 17.15 32.64
N PRO A 37 -7.41 17.03 31.70
CA PRO A 37 -7.63 16.28 30.47
C PRO A 37 -8.00 14.83 30.82
N ARG A 38 -9.15 14.38 30.34
CA ARG A 38 -9.53 12.96 30.39
C ARG A 38 -8.51 12.17 29.58
N HIS A 39 -8.12 10.99 30.05
CA HIS A 39 -7.31 10.05 29.27
C HIS A 39 -7.93 9.86 27.87
N VAL A 40 -7.12 10.14 26.85
CA VAL A 40 -7.49 10.12 25.43
C VAL A 40 -7.60 8.66 24.98
N GLY A 41 -8.82 8.20 24.74
CA GLY A 41 -9.04 6.98 23.97
C GLY A 41 -8.75 7.23 22.50
N ASP A 42 -8.35 6.18 21.76
CA ASP A 42 -8.20 6.27 20.31
C ASP A 42 -9.53 6.74 19.66
N TYR A 43 -9.43 7.66 18.70
CA TYR A 43 -10.58 8.11 17.92
C TYR A 43 -10.74 7.23 16.67
N TYR A 44 -11.98 6.93 16.32
CA TYR A 44 -12.31 6.13 15.14
C TYR A 44 -13.41 6.82 14.33
N ARG A 45 -13.31 6.71 13.01
CA ARG A 45 -14.38 7.06 12.07
C ARG A 45 -15.58 6.12 12.27
N GLN A 46 -16.72 6.48 11.68
CA GLN A 46 -17.91 5.60 11.66
C GLN A 46 -17.65 4.23 11.04
N ASP A 47 -16.71 4.17 10.10
CA ASP A 47 -16.29 2.93 9.43
C ASP A 47 -15.14 2.22 10.16
N GLY A 48 -14.87 2.56 11.42
CA GLY A 48 -13.91 1.84 12.27
C GLY A 48 -12.44 2.05 11.94
N VAL A 49 -12.09 2.94 11.00
CA VAL A 49 -10.68 3.32 10.76
C VAL A 49 -10.24 4.36 11.79
N ARG A 50 -9.05 4.16 12.36
CA ARG A 50 -8.48 5.03 13.39
C ARG A 50 -8.16 6.42 12.84
N ILE A 51 -8.52 7.44 13.59
CA ILE A 51 -8.13 8.84 13.37
C ILE A 51 -6.81 9.06 14.12
N THR A 52 -5.79 9.58 13.42
CA THR A 52 -4.43 9.71 13.97
C THR A 52 -4.18 11.01 14.72
N HIS A 53 -5.22 11.79 14.98
CA HIS A 53 -5.20 13.07 15.69
C HIS A 53 -6.44 13.18 16.59
N ASP A 54 -6.44 14.10 17.55
CA ASP A 54 -7.64 14.43 18.34
C ASP A 54 -8.49 15.45 17.56
N PRO A 55 -9.65 15.06 16.99
CA PRO A 55 -10.47 15.96 16.19
C PRO A 55 -11.23 16.99 17.04
N PHE A 56 -11.24 16.84 18.37
CA PHE A 56 -11.89 17.75 19.32
C PHE A 56 -10.89 18.61 20.10
N ALA A 57 -9.60 18.54 19.78
CA ALA A 57 -8.58 19.36 20.41
C ALA A 57 -8.88 20.87 20.23
N PRO A 58 -8.52 21.73 21.20
CA PRO A 58 -8.69 23.17 21.09
C PRO A 58 -8.11 23.73 19.77
N GLY A 59 -8.89 24.56 19.07
CA GLY A 59 -8.50 25.16 17.79
C GLY A 59 -8.78 24.30 16.55
N MET A 60 -9.10 23.00 16.67
CA MET A 60 -9.44 22.16 15.50
C MET A 60 -10.66 22.67 14.75
N ALA A 61 -11.72 23.03 15.46
CA ALA A 61 -12.97 23.51 14.85
C ALA A 61 -12.83 24.88 14.16
N GLU A 62 -11.95 25.74 14.67
CA GLU A 62 -11.62 27.03 14.06
C GLU A 62 -10.74 26.85 12.82
N LYS A 63 -9.75 25.96 12.91
CA LYS A 63 -8.77 25.70 11.85
C LYS A 63 -9.35 24.92 10.67
N TYR A 64 -10.17 23.91 10.93
CA TYR A 64 -10.62 22.94 9.92
C TYR A 64 -12.14 22.84 9.79
N GLY A 65 -12.90 23.56 10.63
CA GLY A 65 -14.36 23.50 10.64
C GLY A 65 -14.94 22.49 11.64
N ARG A 66 -16.26 22.55 11.80
CA ARG A 66 -17.04 21.70 12.71
C ARG A 66 -17.43 20.38 12.03
N PRO A 67 -17.87 19.34 12.77
CA PRO A 67 -18.28 18.06 12.20
C PRO A 67 -19.25 18.20 11.02
N GLY A 68 -18.97 17.50 9.92
CA GLY A 68 -19.76 17.57 8.68
C GLY A 68 -19.48 18.80 7.82
N LYS A 69 -18.44 19.57 8.15
CA LYS A 69 -17.87 20.63 7.31
C LYS A 69 -16.42 20.29 7.01
N THR A 70 -15.98 20.67 5.83
CA THR A 70 -14.59 20.55 5.43
C THR A 70 -13.91 21.91 5.46
N ASP A 71 -12.58 21.92 5.58
CA ASP A 71 -11.78 23.11 5.30
C ASP A 71 -11.76 23.47 3.79
N ASN A 72 -10.98 24.50 3.44
CA ASN A 72 -10.83 24.96 2.05
C ASN A 72 -10.21 23.92 1.12
N ASP A 73 -9.55 22.90 1.67
CA ASP A 73 -8.95 21.81 0.93
C ASP A 73 -9.84 20.55 0.93
N GLY A 74 -11.00 20.58 1.59
CA GLY A 74 -11.92 19.45 1.62
C GLY A 74 -11.64 18.40 2.70
N PHE A 75 -10.81 18.73 3.70
CA PHE A 75 -10.53 17.88 4.87
C PHE A 75 -11.57 18.07 5.97
N ASP A 76 -12.19 16.97 6.40
CA ASP A 76 -13.05 16.91 7.59
C ASP A 76 -12.33 16.08 8.68
N PRO A 77 -11.85 16.69 9.78
CA PRO A 77 -11.09 15.96 10.81
C PRO A 77 -11.90 14.88 11.54
N TYR A 78 -13.24 14.90 11.41
CA TYR A 78 -14.13 13.92 12.04
C TYR A 78 -14.42 12.73 11.13
N ALA A 79 -14.23 12.88 9.81
CA ALA A 79 -14.49 11.85 8.81
C ALA A 79 -13.23 11.37 8.09
N ASP A 80 -12.15 12.15 8.09
CA ASP A 80 -10.90 11.83 7.39
C ASP A 80 -9.80 11.45 8.39
N THR A 81 -9.00 10.45 8.03
CA THR A 81 -7.85 10.01 8.83
C THR A 81 -6.69 11.00 8.72
N VAL A 82 -6.44 11.47 7.50
CA VAL A 82 -5.39 12.41 7.10
C VAL A 82 -5.90 13.29 5.96
N GLY A 83 -5.51 14.56 6.00
CA GLY A 83 -5.93 15.55 5.01
C GLY A 83 -5.19 15.43 3.66
N PRO A 84 -5.67 16.16 2.64
CA PRO A 84 -5.05 16.21 1.33
C PRO A 84 -3.64 16.82 1.41
N GLY A 85 -3.37 17.73 2.33
CA GLY A 85 -2.00 18.23 2.53
C GLY A 85 -1.01 17.13 2.91
N ILE A 86 -1.44 16.14 3.70
CA ILE A 86 -0.56 15.11 4.28
C ILE A 86 -0.42 13.91 3.36
N TYR A 87 -1.52 13.39 2.82
CA TYR A 87 -1.50 12.07 2.18
C TYR A 87 -2.15 12.03 0.80
N GLY A 88 -3.37 12.57 0.66
CA GLY A 88 -4.22 12.35 -0.51
C GLY A 88 -4.34 13.51 -1.50
N GLY A 89 -3.53 14.56 -1.37
CA GLY A 89 -3.73 15.82 -2.08
C GLY A 89 -2.97 15.97 -3.38
N ILE A 90 -3.37 16.98 -4.15
CA ILE A 90 -2.76 17.36 -5.42
C ILE A 90 -1.29 17.76 -5.20
N VAL A 91 -0.41 17.23 -6.05
CA VAL A 91 1.03 17.49 -5.96
C VAL A 91 1.46 18.56 -6.95
N LYS A 92 2.46 19.34 -6.55
CA LYS A 92 3.10 20.32 -7.41
C LYS A 92 3.89 19.60 -8.49
N ARG A 93 3.71 20.03 -9.75
CA ARG A 93 4.45 19.53 -10.90
C ARG A 93 5.30 20.64 -11.51
N GLY A 94 6.50 20.30 -11.97
CA GLY A 94 7.40 21.21 -12.67
C GLY A 94 6.93 21.49 -14.11
N PRO A 95 7.63 22.38 -14.84
CA PRO A 95 7.34 22.65 -16.25
C PRO A 95 7.40 21.42 -17.16
N ASP A 96 8.15 20.39 -16.77
CA ASP A 96 8.29 19.11 -17.45
C ASP A 96 7.21 18.08 -17.04
N GLY A 97 6.23 18.48 -16.22
CA GLY A 97 5.16 17.62 -15.72
C GLY A 97 5.58 16.67 -14.59
N LYS A 98 6.86 16.62 -14.20
CA LYS A 98 7.34 15.76 -13.12
C LYS A 98 6.93 16.29 -11.76
N VAL A 99 6.71 15.38 -10.82
CA VAL A 99 6.40 15.70 -9.43
C VAL A 99 7.58 16.43 -8.79
N VAL A 100 7.30 17.58 -8.18
CA VAL A 100 8.30 18.31 -7.39
C VAL A 100 8.46 17.62 -6.04
N ILE A 101 9.69 17.22 -5.73
CA ILE A 101 10.06 16.59 -4.46
C ILE A 101 10.68 17.65 -3.53
N GLY A 102 10.25 17.68 -2.28
CA GLY A 102 10.75 18.64 -1.30
C GLY A 102 10.19 18.40 0.11
N LYS A 103 10.20 19.46 0.91
CA LYS A 103 9.66 19.46 2.27
C LYS A 103 8.17 19.12 2.25
N GLN A 104 7.77 18.06 2.95
CA GLN A 104 6.37 17.65 2.98
C GLN A 104 5.52 18.59 3.85
N TYR A 105 4.22 18.67 3.53
CA TYR A 105 3.29 19.59 4.18
C TYR A 105 3.30 19.44 5.70
N GLN A 106 3.30 20.57 6.41
CA GLN A 106 3.36 20.63 7.88
C GLN A 106 4.52 19.83 8.51
N ASN A 107 5.58 19.48 7.75
CA ASN A 107 6.68 18.65 8.24
C ASN A 107 6.25 17.30 8.82
N HIS A 108 5.15 16.73 8.35
CA HIS A 108 4.60 15.49 8.91
C HIS A 108 5.51 14.26 8.74
N ASN A 109 6.46 14.31 7.80
CA ASN A 109 7.44 13.27 7.54
C ASN A 109 8.80 13.95 7.27
N PRO A 110 9.89 13.52 7.96
CA PRO A 110 11.22 14.11 7.81
C PRO A 110 11.88 13.79 6.46
N ARG A 111 11.38 12.78 5.72
CA ARG A 111 11.88 12.43 4.39
C ARG A 111 11.31 13.40 3.34
N PRO A 112 12.11 13.84 2.35
CA PRO A 112 11.57 14.57 1.21
C PRO A 112 10.51 13.75 0.47
N GLY A 113 9.46 14.42 0.00
CA GLY A 113 8.33 13.78 -0.71
C GLY A 113 7.63 14.74 -1.66
N PRO A 114 6.53 14.31 -2.31
CA PRO A 114 5.76 15.17 -3.20
C PRO A 114 5.26 16.43 -2.49
N VAL A 115 5.54 17.59 -3.06
CA VAL A 115 5.12 18.87 -2.49
C VAL A 115 3.62 19.06 -2.75
N TYR A 116 2.85 19.29 -1.69
CA TYR A 116 1.42 19.59 -1.81
C TYR A 116 1.19 20.94 -2.51
N ALA A 117 0.29 20.97 -3.49
CA ALA A 117 -0.02 22.15 -4.30
C ALA A 117 -1.21 22.98 -3.78
N GLY A 118 -1.91 22.51 -2.74
CA GLY A 118 -3.23 23.04 -2.39
C GLY A 118 -4.32 22.48 -3.30
N GLY A 119 -5.56 22.92 -3.07
CA GLY A 119 -6.70 22.56 -3.94
C GLY A 119 -7.33 21.20 -3.63
N GLY A 120 -6.98 20.63 -2.47
CA GLY A 120 -7.60 19.43 -1.94
C GLY A 120 -7.11 18.11 -2.55
N TYR A 121 -7.97 17.10 -2.50
CA TYR A 121 -7.67 15.73 -2.92
C TYR A 121 -7.46 15.63 -4.45
N THR A 122 -6.60 14.69 -4.88
CA THR A 122 -6.45 14.38 -6.31
C THR A 122 -7.80 13.94 -6.93
N PRO A 123 -7.98 14.05 -8.26
CA PRO A 123 -9.23 13.62 -8.91
C PRO A 123 -9.61 12.17 -8.59
N ILE A 124 -8.64 11.25 -8.58
CA ILE A 124 -8.91 9.84 -8.26
C ILE A 124 -9.22 9.61 -6.78
N ASN A 125 -8.61 10.38 -5.87
CA ASN A 125 -8.94 10.30 -4.44
C ASN A 125 -10.34 10.87 -4.16
N ASN A 126 -10.77 11.91 -4.86
CA ASN A 126 -12.15 12.37 -4.82
C ASN A 126 -13.12 11.31 -5.36
N ALA A 127 -12.76 10.60 -6.44
CA ALA A 127 -13.58 9.50 -6.95
C ALA A 127 -13.67 8.34 -5.94
N LEU A 128 -12.56 7.96 -5.29
CA LEU A 128 -12.56 6.97 -4.20
C LEU A 128 -13.49 7.37 -3.06
N ARG A 129 -13.41 8.63 -2.58
CA ARG A 129 -14.29 9.16 -1.52
C ARG A 129 -15.78 9.16 -1.90
N LYS A 130 -16.09 9.33 -3.18
CA LYS A 130 -17.47 9.21 -3.70
C LYS A 130 -17.93 7.75 -3.86
N GLY A 131 -17.01 6.79 -3.81
CA GLY A 131 -17.26 5.36 -3.91
C GLY A 131 -16.81 4.73 -5.23
N LYS A 132 -16.60 3.41 -5.21
CA LYS A 132 -16.07 2.57 -6.32
C LYS A 132 -16.71 2.87 -7.68
N ALA A 133 -18.02 3.12 -7.73
CA ALA A 133 -18.75 3.42 -8.97
C ALA A 133 -18.24 4.67 -9.70
N SER A 134 -17.68 5.64 -8.97
CA SER A 134 -17.13 6.88 -9.54
C SER A 134 -15.78 6.67 -10.25
N LEU A 135 -15.10 5.54 -10.02
CA LEU A 135 -13.78 5.28 -10.61
C LEU A 135 -13.85 4.95 -12.09
N LYS A 136 -14.87 4.19 -12.52
CA LYS A 136 -14.98 3.73 -13.90
C LYS A 136 -15.00 4.89 -14.91
N PRO A 137 -15.92 5.87 -14.83
CA PRO A 137 -15.94 6.96 -15.80
C PRO A 137 -14.65 7.79 -15.79
N LEU A 138 -13.99 7.92 -14.63
CA LEU A 138 -12.73 8.64 -14.51
C LEU A 138 -11.59 7.88 -15.21
N LEU A 139 -11.40 6.61 -14.87
CA LEU A 139 -10.30 5.80 -15.38
C LEU A 139 -10.49 5.42 -16.86
N ASP A 140 -11.73 5.28 -17.35
CA ASP A 140 -11.98 5.07 -18.78
C ASP A 140 -11.47 6.25 -19.62
N LYS A 141 -11.55 7.47 -19.09
CA LYS A 141 -11.06 8.69 -19.74
C LYS A 141 -9.57 8.95 -19.49
N TYR A 142 -9.10 8.64 -18.28
CA TYR A 142 -7.74 8.92 -17.82
C TYR A 142 -7.16 7.67 -17.10
N PRO A 143 -6.74 6.64 -17.86
CA PRO A 143 -6.30 5.37 -17.28
C PRO A 143 -5.02 5.48 -16.46
N ASP A 144 -4.17 6.46 -16.76
CA ASP A 144 -2.93 6.77 -16.03
C ASP A 144 -3.18 7.15 -14.57
N LEU A 145 -4.38 7.67 -14.25
CA LEU A 145 -4.72 8.04 -12.87
C LEU A 145 -4.75 6.86 -11.92
N ALA A 146 -4.84 5.61 -12.40
CA ALA A 146 -4.70 4.40 -11.57
C ALA A 146 -3.35 4.35 -10.81
N ASN A 147 -2.35 5.13 -11.26
CA ASN A 147 -1.05 5.27 -10.63
C ASN A 147 -0.68 6.74 -10.32
N ASP A 148 -1.65 7.65 -10.22
CA ASP A 148 -1.35 9.04 -9.87
C ASP A 148 -0.80 9.17 -8.44
N VAL A 149 0.13 10.09 -8.24
CA VAL A 149 0.86 10.27 -6.97
C VAL A 149 0.28 11.46 -6.22
N SER A 150 -0.08 11.26 -4.96
CA SER A 150 -0.53 12.32 -4.06
C SER A 150 0.54 12.77 -3.05
N SER A 151 0.24 13.82 -2.29
CA SER A 151 1.16 14.51 -1.35
C SER A 151 1.91 13.62 -0.35
N GLY A 152 1.35 12.47 0.03
CA GLY A 152 2.01 11.47 0.89
C GLY A 152 2.93 10.50 0.16
N GLY A 153 3.24 10.75 -1.12
CA GLY A 153 3.81 9.73 -2.00
C GLY A 153 2.84 8.58 -2.27
N ALA A 154 1.58 8.73 -1.85
CA ALA A 154 0.59 7.69 -1.93
C ALA A 154 0.06 7.54 -3.35
N TYR A 155 -0.25 6.30 -3.69
CA TYR A 155 -0.91 5.90 -4.93
C TYR A 155 -2.36 5.54 -4.62
N PRO A 156 -3.25 5.40 -5.62
CA PRO A 156 -4.67 5.12 -5.36
C PRO A 156 -4.89 3.86 -4.52
N LEU A 157 -4.08 2.81 -4.69
CA LEU A 157 -4.14 1.61 -3.84
C LEU A 157 -3.78 1.87 -2.37
N HIS A 158 -2.89 2.82 -2.07
CA HIS A 158 -2.66 3.25 -0.69
C HIS A 158 -3.89 3.96 -0.11
N MET A 159 -4.59 4.74 -0.93
CA MET A 159 -5.79 5.47 -0.55
C MET A 159 -7.01 4.54 -0.34
N CYS A 160 -7.03 3.39 -1.02
CA CYS A 160 -7.91 2.27 -0.66
C CYS A 160 -7.67 1.78 0.77
N GLY A 161 -6.41 1.84 1.23
CA GLY A 161 -6.00 1.51 2.58
C GLY A 161 -6.40 2.53 3.65
N MET A 162 -7.12 3.60 3.32
CA MET A 162 -7.47 4.69 4.25
C MET A 162 -8.96 4.73 4.66
N GLY A 163 -9.75 3.71 4.30
CA GLY A 163 -11.19 3.64 4.63
C GLY A 163 -11.77 2.25 4.35
N GLN A 164 -12.76 1.81 5.14
CA GLN A 164 -13.40 0.50 4.91
C GLN A 164 -14.11 0.42 3.57
N ASP A 165 -14.80 1.48 3.16
CA ASP A 165 -15.50 1.50 1.87
C ASP A 165 -14.52 1.56 0.70
N ASN A 166 -13.43 2.33 0.84
CA ASN A 166 -12.43 2.50 -0.21
C ASN A 166 -11.70 1.19 -0.54
N GLN A 167 -11.50 0.31 0.45
CA GLN A 167 -10.83 -0.97 0.22
C GLN A 167 -11.55 -1.83 -0.84
N ASN A 168 -12.86 -1.65 -1.03
CA ASN A 168 -13.66 -2.38 -2.02
C ASN A 168 -13.32 -2.01 -3.47
N ALA A 169 -12.61 -0.90 -3.67
CA ALA A 169 -12.08 -0.49 -4.97
C ALA A 169 -10.74 -1.14 -5.33
N THR A 170 -10.08 -1.82 -4.39
CA THR A 170 -8.73 -2.37 -4.57
C THR A 170 -8.61 -3.28 -5.79
N GLU A 171 -9.46 -4.31 -5.87
CA GLU A 171 -9.49 -5.24 -7.01
C GLU A 171 -9.69 -4.51 -8.35
N TYR A 172 -10.61 -3.53 -8.38
CA TYR A 172 -10.85 -2.76 -9.59
C TYR A 172 -9.62 -1.96 -10.01
N LEU A 173 -8.93 -1.30 -9.08
CA LEU A 173 -7.71 -0.57 -9.39
C LEU A 173 -6.57 -1.49 -9.84
N VAL A 174 -6.43 -2.68 -9.25
CA VAL A 174 -5.49 -3.70 -9.73
C VAL A 174 -5.78 -4.08 -11.18
N LEU A 175 -7.05 -4.35 -11.50
CA LEU A 175 -7.49 -4.65 -12.88
C LEU A 175 -7.23 -3.49 -13.86
N ARG A 176 -7.14 -2.25 -13.35
CA ARG A 176 -6.78 -1.05 -14.11
C ARG A 176 -5.28 -0.77 -14.14
N GLY A 177 -4.45 -1.69 -13.66
CA GLY A 177 -2.98 -1.59 -13.71
C GLY A 177 -2.36 -0.76 -12.60
N ALA A 178 -3.06 -0.57 -11.48
CA ALA A 178 -2.47 0.10 -10.33
C ALA A 178 -1.33 -0.75 -9.72
N ASN A 179 -0.24 -0.08 -9.36
CA ASN A 179 0.97 -0.71 -8.84
C ASN A 179 0.77 -1.19 -7.39
N ILE A 180 0.59 -2.50 -7.23
CA ILE A 180 0.36 -3.18 -5.95
C ILE A 180 1.51 -3.08 -4.94
N GLN A 181 2.70 -2.67 -5.40
CA GLN A 181 3.93 -2.61 -4.61
C GLN A 181 4.55 -1.20 -4.62
N ALA A 182 3.78 -0.19 -5.04
CA ALA A 182 4.17 1.21 -4.90
C ALA A 182 4.53 1.51 -3.43
N LEU A 183 5.43 2.46 -3.22
CA LEU A 183 5.85 2.88 -1.88
C LEU A 183 5.40 4.32 -1.63
N ASP A 184 4.72 4.54 -0.51
CA ASP A 184 4.45 5.89 -0.01
C ASP A 184 5.70 6.49 0.69
N THR A 185 5.62 7.73 1.18
CA THR A 185 6.78 8.39 1.81
C THR A 185 7.19 7.78 3.15
N TYR A 186 6.39 6.90 3.73
CA TYR A 186 6.74 6.10 4.90
C TYR A 186 7.45 4.81 4.51
N GLY A 187 7.58 4.52 3.22
CA GLY A 187 8.18 3.28 2.74
C GLY A 187 7.24 2.08 2.86
N MET A 188 5.93 2.31 2.98
CA MET A 188 4.92 1.28 3.08
C MET A 188 4.32 1.00 1.71
N THR A 189 3.93 -0.25 1.48
CA THR A 189 3.12 -0.65 0.31
C THR A 189 1.62 -0.55 0.62
N PRO A 190 0.73 -0.67 -0.39
CA PRO A 190 -0.70 -0.76 -0.13
C PRO A 190 -1.08 -1.87 0.86
N LEU A 191 -0.41 -3.03 0.83
CA LEU A 191 -0.69 -4.14 1.76
C LEU A 191 -0.33 -3.78 3.21
N HIS A 192 0.76 -3.02 3.42
CA HIS A 192 1.10 -2.47 4.73
C HIS A 192 0.01 -1.50 5.25
N ARG A 193 -0.58 -0.68 4.37
CA ARG A 193 -1.70 0.22 4.74
C ARG A 193 -2.97 -0.53 5.06
N MET A 194 -3.28 -1.60 4.33
CA MET A 194 -4.39 -2.48 4.67
C MET A 194 -4.17 -3.11 6.06
N ALA A 195 -2.94 -3.56 6.34
CA ALA A 195 -2.54 -4.10 7.64
C ALA A 195 -2.65 -3.07 8.78
N SER A 196 -2.22 -1.83 8.59
CA SER A 196 -2.27 -0.80 9.65
C SER A 196 -3.69 -0.41 10.04
N ASN A 197 -4.65 -0.54 9.12
CA ASN A 197 -6.04 -0.10 9.31
C ASN A 197 -7.06 -1.26 9.38
N ASN A 198 -6.59 -2.51 9.49
CA ASN A 198 -7.42 -3.71 9.56
C ASN A 198 -8.44 -3.82 8.42
N LEU A 199 -7.95 -3.77 7.17
CA LEU A 199 -8.76 -3.79 5.95
C LEU A 199 -8.60 -5.14 5.21
N PRO A 200 -9.30 -6.21 5.64
CA PRO A 200 -9.10 -7.57 5.12
C PRO A 200 -9.51 -7.76 3.66
N VAL A 201 -10.54 -7.06 3.18
CA VAL A 201 -11.02 -7.20 1.79
C VAL A 201 -9.99 -6.64 0.83
N GLY A 202 -9.44 -5.47 1.12
CA GLY A 202 -8.35 -4.88 0.34
C GLY A 202 -7.06 -5.70 0.44
N ALA A 203 -6.70 -6.17 1.63
CA ALA A 203 -5.53 -7.04 1.83
C ALA A 203 -5.62 -8.31 0.99
N ARG A 204 -6.78 -8.99 1.00
CA ARG A 204 -7.04 -10.18 0.19
C ARG A 204 -6.87 -9.90 -1.29
N ALA A 205 -7.50 -8.83 -1.80
CA ALA A 205 -7.39 -8.46 -3.21
C ALA A 205 -5.92 -8.21 -3.63
N LEU A 206 -5.10 -7.58 -2.78
CA LEU A 206 -3.68 -7.37 -3.06
C LEU A 206 -2.89 -8.68 -3.06
N LEU A 207 -3.14 -9.56 -2.09
CA LEU A 207 -2.46 -10.86 -2.00
C LEU A 207 -2.85 -11.79 -3.17
N GLU A 208 -4.11 -11.75 -3.60
CA GLU A 208 -4.59 -12.45 -4.80
C GLU A 208 -3.96 -11.90 -6.08
N ALA A 209 -3.68 -10.60 -6.10
CA ALA A 209 -2.93 -9.93 -7.17
C ALA A 209 -1.41 -10.17 -7.09
N GLY A 210 -0.91 -10.96 -6.14
CA GLY A 210 0.51 -11.31 -6.03
C GLY A 210 1.36 -10.34 -5.21
N ALA A 211 0.75 -9.50 -4.36
CA ALA A 211 1.49 -8.76 -3.35
C ALA A 211 2.21 -9.74 -2.41
N ASP A 212 3.47 -9.43 -2.11
CA ASP A 212 4.32 -10.27 -1.27
C ASP A 212 4.00 -10.03 0.22
N PRO A 213 3.49 -11.04 0.96
CA PRO A 213 3.17 -10.91 2.38
C PRO A 213 4.41 -10.77 3.28
N GLU A 214 5.61 -11.09 2.77
CA GLU A 214 6.87 -11.03 3.52
C GLU A 214 7.73 -9.81 3.14
N TYR A 215 7.30 -9.00 2.16
CA TYR A 215 8.05 -7.82 1.76
C TYR A 215 8.03 -6.76 2.86
N ARG A 216 9.21 -6.34 3.31
CA ARG A 216 9.37 -5.41 4.45
C ARG A 216 9.23 -3.93 4.09
N GLY A 217 9.02 -3.59 2.81
CA GLY A 217 9.06 -2.21 2.34
C GLY A 217 10.37 -1.49 2.66
N GLN A 218 10.31 -0.16 2.67
CA GLN A 218 11.35 0.71 3.25
C GLN A 218 11.00 1.15 4.68
N CYS A 219 9.83 0.75 5.19
CA CYS A 219 9.48 0.88 6.61
C CYS A 219 10.20 -0.17 7.48
N GLY A 220 10.67 -1.27 6.88
CA GLY A 220 11.48 -2.28 7.54
C GLY A 220 10.69 -3.30 8.35
N ALA A 221 9.36 -3.37 8.20
CA ALA A 221 8.45 -4.32 8.86
C ALA A 221 7.59 -5.04 7.82
N THR A 222 7.25 -6.31 8.02
CA THR A 222 6.30 -7.00 7.12
C THR A 222 4.86 -6.53 7.35
N PRO A 223 3.95 -6.73 6.40
CA PRO A 223 2.52 -6.51 6.61
C PRO A 223 1.98 -7.25 7.84
N ARG A 224 2.45 -8.47 8.12
CA ARG A 224 2.06 -9.22 9.31
C ARG A 224 2.49 -8.54 10.60
N GLN A 225 3.72 -8.02 10.65
CA GLN A 225 4.23 -7.28 11.81
C GLN A 225 3.39 -6.02 12.06
N ILE A 226 3.12 -5.23 11.02
CA ILE A 226 2.25 -4.04 11.13
C ILE A 226 0.84 -4.42 11.59
N ALA A 227 0.27 -5.51 11.06
CA ALA A 227 -1.05 -5.98 11.45
C ALA A 227 -1.10 -6.41 12.93
N GLN A 228 -0.03 -7.04 13.45
CA GLN A 228 0.10 -7.40 14.86
C GLN A 228 0.16 -6.14 15.75
N GLU A 229 1.03 -5.19 15.40
CA GLU A 229 1.17 -3.92 16.12
C GLU A 229 -0.13 -3.10 16.14
N SER A 230 -0.94 -3.21 15.07
CA SER A 230 -2.20 -2.50 14.90
C SER A 230 -3.43 -3.29 15.38
N ASN A 231 -3.24 -4.50 15.95
CA ASN A 231 -4.30 -5.43 16.33
C ASN A 231 -5.32 -5.70 15.20
N ALA A 232 -4.83 -5.77 13.96
CA ALA A 232 -5.61 -5.92 12.74
C ALA A 232 -6.00 -7.38 12.48
N MET A 233 -6.86 -7.91 13.35
CA MET A 233 -7.24 -9.34 13.36
C MET A 233 -7.80 -9.85 12.03
N GLY A 234 -8.55 -9.03 11.30
CA GLY A 234 -9.08 -9.40 9.99
C GLY A 234 -7.96 -9.62 8.97
N VAL A 235 -7.00 -8.71 8.91
CA VAL A 235 -5.85 -8.84 8.01
C VAL A 235 -4.92 -9.96 8.43
N LEU A 236 -4.73 -10.19 9.73
CA LEU A 236 -3.95 -11.34 10.22
C LEU A 236 -4.56 -12.67 9.76
N GLY A 237 -5.89 -12.80 9.81
CA GLY A 237 -6.59 -13.97 9.28
C GLY A 237 -6.35 -14.17 7.79
N VAL A 238 -6.44 -13.09 7.00
CA VAL A 238 -6.15 -13.15 5.56
C VAL A 238 -4.69 -13.53 5.31
N LEU A 239 -3.72 -12.92 6.00
CA LEU A 239 -2.30 -13.23 5.81
C LEU A 239 -1.99 -14.70 6.12
N GLU A 240 -2.56 -15.27 7.18
CA GLU A 240 -2.39 -16.67 7.55
C GLU A 240 -2.80 -17.63 6.42
N GLU A 241 -3.88 -17.32 5.70
CA GLU A 241 -4.33 -18.11 4.54
C GLU A 241 -3.30 -18.14 3.40
N PHE A 242 -2.45 -17.11 3.29
CA PHE A 242 -1.46 -16.92 2.22
C PHE A 242 -0.02 -17.27 2.65
N THR A 243 0.28 -17.34 3.95
CA THR A 243 1.62 -17.69 4.47
C THR A 243 1.72 -19.14 4.98
N GLY A 244 0.59 -19.80 5.27
CA GLY A 244 0.54 -21.10 5.97
C GLY A 244 0.40 -22.37 5.13
N LYS A 245 0.48 -22.31 3.79
CA LYS A 245 0.35 -23.49 2.91
C LYS A 245 1.56 -23.64 2.00
N PRO A 246 2.15 -24.85 1.85
CA PRO A 246 3.13 -25.07 0.81
C PRO A 246 2.48 -24.72 -0.54
N ARG A 247 3.16 -23.89 -1.35
CA ARG A 247 2.76 -23.60 -2.74
C ARG A 247 2.77 -24.89 -3.55
N VAL A 248 1.70 -25.67 -3.47
CA VAL A 248 1.45 -26.87 -4.31
C VAL A 248 0.37 -26.58 -5.35
N GLN A 249 -0.22 -25.38 -5.34
CA GLN A 249 -1.16 -24.97 -6.38
C GLN A 249 -0.39 -24.29 -7.50
N ARG A 250 -0.11 -25.03 -8.58
CA ARG A 250 0.36 -24.47 -9.85
C ARG A 250 -0.68 -23.45 -10.32
N SER A 251 -0.35 -22.17 -10.23
CA SER A 251 -1.25 -21.09 -10.61
C SER A 251 -1.45 -21.13 -12.13
N THR A 252 -2.66 -20.89 -12.61
CA THR A 252 -2.89 -20.63 -14.04
C THR A 252 -2.95 -19.14 -14.28
N LEU A 253 -2.48 -18.69 -15.43
CA LEU A 253 -2.69 -17.32 -15.89
C LEU A 253 -3.53 -17.35 -17.14
N SER A 254 -4.53 -16.49 -17.27
CA SER A 254 -5.13 -16.19 -18.56
C SER A 254 -4.54 -14.90 -19.10
N VAL A 255 -4.15 -14.89 -20.36
CA VAL A 255 -3.78 -13.69 -21.10
C VAL A 255 -4.83 -13.48 -22.16
N ASP A 256 -5.46 -12.31 -22.15
CA ASP A 256 -6.58 -11.99 -23.02
C ASP A 256 -6.44 -10.58 -23.62
N GLY A 257 -7.07 -10.40 -24.78
CA GLY A 257 -7.24 -9.07 -25.40
C GLY A 257 -5.97 -8.45 -25.98
N SER A 258 -4.87 -9.20 -26.09
CA SER A 258 -3.68 -8.74 -26.79
C SER A 258 -3.89 -8.80 -28.32
N GLY A 259 -3.24 -7.88 -29.04
CA GLY A 259 -3.20 -7.89 -30.50
C GLY A 259 -2.39 -9.06 -31.07
N ALA A 260 -1.49 -9.65 -30.27
CA ALA A 260 -0.74 -10.83 -30.65
C ALA A 260 -1.53 -12.09 -30.30
N GLU A 261 -2.17 -12.68 -31.30
CA GLU A 261 -3.06 -13.83 -31.12
C GLU A 261 -2.38 -15.02 -30.42
N ALA A 262 -1.10 -15.24 -30.72
CA ALA A 262 -0.33 -16.35 -30.17
C ALA A 262 -0.25 -16.35 -28.64
N VAL A 263 -0.29 -15.17 -28.01
CA VAL A 263 -0.13 -15.05 -26.55
C VAL A 263 -1.45 -14.98 -25.80
N ASN A 264 -2.60 -14.92 -26.49
CA ASN A 264 -3.91 -14.92 -25.85
C ASN A 264 -4.30 -16.34 -25.42
N ARG A 265 -3.71 -16.83 -24.33
CA ARG A 265 -3.80 -18.24 -23.90
C ARG A 265 -3.89 -18.37 -22.39
N VAL A 266 -4.18 -19.59 -21.95
CA VAL A 266 -3.99 -20.01 -20.56
C VAL A 266 -2.57 -20.55 -20.40
N TYR A 267 -1.86 -20.07 -19.39
CA TYR A 267 -0.51 -20.44 -19.04
C TYR A 267 -0.49 -21.18 -17.71
N HIS A 268 0.40 -22.14 -17.58
CA HIS A 268 0.57 -22.98 -16.40
C HIS A 268 1.95 -22.74 -15.79
N GLU A 269 1.98 -22.59 -14.46
CA GLU A 269 3.22 -22.45 -13.71
C GLU A 269 4.19 -23.61 -13.95
N ARG A 270 5.47 -23.28 -14.17
CA ARG A 270 6.58 -24.21 -14.41
C ARG A 270 7.63 -24.07 -13.33
N ASP A 271 8.36 -25.17 -13.11
CA ASP A 271 9.51 -25.19 -12.21
C ASP A 271 10.54 -24.16 -12.72
N PRO A 272 11.00 -23.21 -11.87
CA PRO A 272 11.94 -22.17 -12.27
C PRO A 272 13.30 -22.69 -12.78
N LYS A 273 13.60 -23.97 -12.53
CA LYS A 273 14.81 -24.64 -13.02
C LYS A 273 14.69 -25.18 -14.44
N ILE A 274 13.46 -25.31 -14.97
CA ILE A 274 13.23 -25.75 -16.35
C ILE A 274 13.37 -24.53 -17.25
N ILE A 275 14.16 -24.65 -18.32
CA ILE A 275 14.32 -23.60 -19.33
C ILE A 275 13.17 -23.67 -20.33
N PRO A 276 12.50 -22.54 -20.67
CA PRO A 276 11.47 -22.52 -21.72
C PRO A 276 12.04 -22.94 -23.08
N MET A 277 11.29 -23.71 -23.87
CA MET A 277 11.76 -24.15 -25.20
C MET A 277 12.01 -22.96 -26.13
N GLY A 278 11.09 -22.00 -26.18
CA GLY A 278 11.26 -20.79 -27.01
C GLY A 278 12.51 -19.98 -26.61
N PHE A 279 12.83 -19.93 -25.31
CA PHE A 279 14.06 -19.31 -24.83
C PHE A 279 15.31 -20.03 -25.36
N SER A 280 15.32 -21.37 -25.33
CA SER A 280 16.42 -22.15 -25.90
C SER A 280 16.58 -21.94 -27.41
N LEU A 281 15.47 -21.75 -28.15
CA LEU A 281 15.51 -21.40 -29.58
C LEU A 281 16.16 -20.04 -29.80
N THR A 282 15.76 -19.01 -29.04
CA THR A 282 16.37 -17.67 -29.11
C THR A 282 17.86 -17.72 -28.76
N CYS A 283 18.26 -18.48 -27.74
CA CYS A 283 19.67 -18.68 -27.40
C CYS A 283 20.44 -19.32 -28.57
N ALA A 284 19.88 -20.36 -29.20
CA ALA A 284 20.51 -21.01 -30.35
C ALA A 284 20.68 -20.06 -31.55
N GLU A 285 19.67 -19.25 -31.86
CA GLU A 285 19.74 -18.23 -32.93
C GLU A 285 20.85 -17.19 -32.69
N ASN A 286 21.13 -16.87 -31.42
CA ASN A 286 22.13 -15.88 -31.03
C ASN A 286 23.48 -16.50 -30.60
N ALA A 287 23.65 -17.82 -30.76
CA ALA A 287 24.82 -18.57 -30.30
C ALA A 287 25.15 -18.37 -28.80
N TRP A 288 24.13 -18.30 -27.95
CA TRP A 288 24.25 -18.22 -26.50
C TRP A 288 24.06 -19.58 -25.84
N ASP A 289 24.74 -19.82 -24.71
CA ASP A 289 24.46 -20.99 -23.87
C ASP A 289 23.14 -20.77 -23.09
N PRO A 290 22.14 -21.66 -23.25
CA PRO A 290 20.83 -21.45 -22.64
C PRO A 290 20.85 -21.59 -21.10
N GLU A 291 21.70 -22.43 -20.53
CA GLU A 291 21.76 -22.64 -19.07
C GLU A 291 22.44 -21.44 -18.38
N GLU A 292 23.53 -20.93 -18.95
CA GLU A 292 24.22 -19.73 -18.47
C GLU A 292 23.32 -18.50 -18.58
N MET A 293 22.65 -18.33 -19.73
CA MET A 293 21.73 -17.22 -19.93
C MET A 293 20.51 -17.30 -19.02
N TRP A 294 19.88 -18.48 -18.88
CA TRP A 294 18.75 -18.65 -17.97
C TRP A 294 19.14 -18.43 -16.51
N THR A 295 20.36 -18.83 -16.12
CA THR A 295 20.92 -18.54 -14.79
C THR A 295 21.13 -17.05 -14.54
N THR A 296 21.46 -16.31 -15.60
CA THR A 296 21.68 -14.85 -15.53
C THR A 296 20.36 -14.09 -15.43
N LEU A 297 19.35 -14.49 -16.21
CA LEU A 297 18.08 -13.76 -16.32
C LEU A 297 17.03 -14.22 -15.32
N SER A 298 17.09 -15.46 -14.84
CA SER A 298 16.20 -15.95 -13.78
C SER A 298 16.89 -15.88 -12.41
N ASN A 299 16.11 -15.90 -11.33
CA ASN A 299 16.63 -16.11 -9.98
C ASN A 299 16.53 -17.59 -9.54
N LYS A 300 16.18 -18.51 -10.45
CA LYS A 300 15.86 -19.93 -10.22
C LYS A 300 14.90 -20.19 -9.04
N GLN A 301 14.09 -19.19 -8.67
CA GLN A 301 13.15 -19.22 -7.54
C GLN A 301 11.74 -18.76 -7.95
N THR A 302 11.66 -17.70 -8.74
CA THR A 302 10.45 -17.15 -9.33
C THR A 302 9.95 -18.08 -10.42
N PRO A 303 8.74 -18.63 -10.30
CA PRO A 303 8.19 -19.47 -11.36
C PRO A 303 7.96 -18.64 -12.62
N TRP A 304 8.08 -19.31 -13.76
CA TRP A 304 7.62 -18.82 -15.05
C TRP A 304 6.40 -19.65 -15.50
N TYR A 305 5.71 -19.21 -16.54
CA TYR A 305 4.45 -19.81 -16.96
C TYR A 305 4.49 -20.16 -18.44
N GLU A 306 3.92 -21.30 -18.82
CA GLU A 306 3.93 -21.81 -20.20
C GLU A 306 2.51 -22.10 -20.69
N ALA A 307 2.19 -21.65 -21.90
CA ALA A 307 0.97 -22.02 -22.61
C ALA A 307 1.19 -23.26 -23.48
N GLU A 308 0.12 -23.94 -23.86
CA GLU A 308 0.16 -25.16 -24.68
C GLU A 308 0.90 -25.01 -26.02
N ASN A 309 0.93 -23.80 -26.58
CA ASN A 309 1.59 -23.52 -27.86
C ASN A 309 3.08 -23.17 -27.71
N GLY A 310 3.63 -23.22 -26.50
CA GLY A 310 5.02 -22.88 -26.21
C GLY A 310 5.28 -21.39 -25.96
N SER A 311 4.25 -20.55 -25.97
CA SER A 311 4.37 -19.16 -25.46
C SER A 311 4.66 -19.20 -23.96
N TYR A 312 5.43 -18.25 -23.45
CA TYR A 312 5.79 -18.25 -22.04
C TYR A 312 5.90 -16.86 -21.43
N ILE A 313 5.76 -16.81 -20.10
CA ILE A 313 5.80 -15.59 -19.31
C ILE A 313 6.84 -15.77 -18.21
N TYR A 314 7.82 -14.89 -18.13
CA TYR A 314 8.91 -15.01 -17.15
C TYR A 314 9.32 -13.65 -16.60
N TRP A 315 9.91 -13.65 -15.40
CA TRP A 315 10.51 -12.46 -14.83
C TRP A 315 11.99 -12.40 -15.20
N ASN A 316 12.38 -11.31 -15.85
CA ASN A 316 13.74 -11.03 -16.25
C ASN A 316 14.42 -10.17 -15.18
N ARG A 317 15.43 -10.76 -14.52
CA ARG A 317 16.24 -10.09 -13.51
C ARG A 317 17.08 -8.95 -14.05
N GLY A 318 17.51 -9.04 -15.32
CA GLY A 318 18.42 -8.08 -15.94
C GLY A 318 17.82 -6.68 -16.05
N ASP A 319 16.53 -6.59 -16.31
CA ASP A 319 15.79 -5.33 -16.42
C ASP A 319 14.71 -5.13 -15.34
N GLY A 320 14.42 -6.18 -14.55
CA GLY A 320 13.42 -6.17 -13.50
C GLY A 320 11.99 -6.14 -14.05
N GLN A 321 11.75 -6.71 -15.23
CA GLN A 321 10.46 -6.73 -15.89
C GLN A 321 9.94 -8.16 -16.08
N TRP A 322 8.62 -8.31 -16.11
CA TRP A 322 7.98 -9.49 -16.67
C TRP A 322 7.92 -9.38 -18.19
N TRP A 323 8.14 -10.50 -18.85
CA TRP A 323 8.12 -10.65 -20.30
C TRP A 323 7.05 -11.65 -20.69
N ILE A 324 6.32 -11.37 -21.77
CA ILE A 324 5.45 -12.33 -22.47
C ILE A 324 6.07 -12.58 -23.82
N ASP A 325 6.42 -13.83 -24.08
CA ASP A 325 7.05 -14.28 -25.30
C ASP A 325 6.09 -15.18 -26.07
N ALA A 326 6.05 -14.99 -27.40
CA ALA A 326 5.44 -15.95 -28.30
C ALA A 326 6.32 -17.22 -28.40
N PRO A 327 5.88 -18.29 -29.08
CA PRO A 327 6.63 -19.55 -29.11
C PRO A 327 8.04 -19.43 -29.72
N ASP A 328 8.30 -18.37 -30.48
CA ASP A 328 9.61 -18.05 -31.07
C ASP A 328 10.61 -17.44 -30.08
N GLY A 329 10.17 -17.07 -28.86
CA GLY A 329 11.02 -16.56 -27.80
C GLY A 329 11.57 -15.14 -28.03
N LYS A 330 10.98 -14.35 -28.93
CA LYS A 330 11.49 -12.99 -29.28
C LYS A 330 10.96 -11.87 -28.39
N GLY A 331 10.06 -12.19 -27.45
CA GLY A 331 9.35 -11.22 -26.65
C GLY A 331 8.27 -10.47 -27.45
N VAL A 332 7.14 -10.24 -26.80
CA VAL A 332 6.00 -9.49 -27.37
C VAL A 332 5.65 -8.30 -26.49
N TYR A 333 5.52 -8.53 -25.18
CA TYR A 333 5.17 -7.48 -24.23
C TYR A 333 6.05 -7.54 -22.99
N VAL A 334 6.32 -6.39 -22.39
CA VAL A 334 7.02 -6.28 -21.11
C VAL A 334 6.24 -5.44 -20.11
N ALA A 335 6.36 -5.75 -18.82
CA ALA A 335 5.74 -4.98 -17.75
C ALA A 335 6.64 -4.94 -16.51
N LYS A 336 6.85 -3.74 -15.96
CA LYS A 336 7.63 -3.57 -14.74
C LYS A 336 6.80 -3.97 -13.52
N ALA A 337 7.18 -5.08 -12.88
CA ALA A 337 6.62 -5.52 -11.61
C ALA A 337 7.61 -6.43 -10.85
N PRO A 338 7.41 -6.65 -9.54
CA PRO A 338 8.27 -7.54 -8.76
C PRO A 338 8.22 -9.00 -9.23
N ALA A 339 9.28 -9.75 -8.92
CA ALA A 339 9.42 -11.15 -9.28
C ALA A 339 8.40 -12.10 -8.60
N SER A 340 7.53 -11.59 -7.73
CA SER A 340 6.57 -12.41 -6.97
C SER A 340 5.39 -12.88 -7.81
N SER A 341 4.96 -12.08 -8.80
CA SER A 341 3.85 -12.40 -9.70
C SER A 341 3.82 -11.48 -10.93
N PRO A 342 3.41 -11.95 -12.13
CA PRO A 342 3.18 -11.10 -13.28
C PRO A 342 2.07 -10.07 -13.01
N PRO A 343 2.20 -8.83 -13.49
CA PRO A 343 1.19 -7.81 -13.25
C PRO A 343 -0.03 -8.02 -14.16
N ALA A 344 -1.22 -7.69 -13.65
CA ALA A 344 -2.45 -7.82 -14.41
C ALA A 344 -2.54 -6.85 -15.62
N ALA A 345 -1.88 -5.70 -15.53
CA ALA A 345 -1.85 -4.66 -16.54
C ALA A 345 -0.55 -3.83 -16.43
N GLY A 346 -0.38 -2.82 -17.28
CA GLY A 346 0.87 -2.05 -17.39
C GLY A 346 1.88 -2.65 -18.38
N TRP A 347 1.41 -3.53 -19.25
CA TRP A 347 2.17 -4.11 -20.35
C TRP A 347 2.45 -3.08 -21.44
N VAL A 348 3.65 -3.15 -22.01
CA VAL A 348 4.15 -2.31 -23.09
C VAL A 348 4.57 -3.22 -24.24
N SER A 349 4.14 -2.88 -25.46
CA SER A 349 4.55 -3.58 -26.68
C SER A 349 6.05 -3.41 -26.93
N LEU A 350 6.74 -4.51 -27.19
CA LEU A 350 8.08 -4.48 -27.79
C LEU A 350 7.99 -4.06 -29.27
N PRO A 351 9.10 -3.59 -29.88
CA PRO A 351 9.11 -3.19 -31.29
C PRO A 351 8.55 -4.31 -32.20
N GLY A 352 7.54 -3.98 -33.01
CA GLY A 352 6.87 -4.92 -33.91
C GLY A 352 5.69 -5.67 -33.31
N ALA A 353 5.44 -5.57 -32.00
CA ALA A 353 4.29 -6.22 -31.37
C ALA A 353 2.98 -5.44 -31.65
N PRO A 354 1.90 -6.13 -32.08
CA PRO A 354 0.62 -5.50 -32.37
C PRO A 354 -0.08 -4.99 -31.10
N ALA A 355 -0.85 -3.90 -31.23
CA ALA A 355 -1.81 -3.45 -30.23
C ALA A 355 -3.14 -4.21 -30.38
N PRO A 356 -3.97 -4.35 -29.31
CA PRO A 356 -3.79 -3.81 -27.96
C PRO A 356 -2.79 -4.61 -27.11
N VAL A 357 -2.38 -4.04 -25.97
CA VAL A 357 -1.58 -4.73 -24.95
C VAL A 357 -2.46 -5.70 -24.15
N PRO A 358 -1.90 -6.81 -23.62
CA PRO A 358 -2.68 -7.82 -22.94
C PRO A 358 -3.22 -7.37 -21.59
N VAL A 359 -4.30 -8.02 -21.17
CA VAL A 359 -4.70 -8.12 -19.76
C VAL A 359 -4.33 -9.52 -19.28
N VAL A 360 -3.63 -9.60 -18.14
CA VAL A 360 -3.24 -10.85 -17.53
C VAL A 360 -4.07 -11.08 -16.26
N ARG A 361 -4.58 -12.29 -16.08
CA ARG A 361 -5.38 -12.67 -14.92
C ARG A 361 -4.77 -13.91 -14.28
N VAL A 362 -4.47 -13.84 -12.99
CA VAL A 362 -4.07 -15.02 -12.22
C VAL A 362 -5.33 -15.78 -11.85
N GLU A 363 -5.52 -16.96 -12.42
CA GLU A 363 -6.61 -17.86 -12.10
C GLU A 363 -6.16 -18.87 -11.04
N LYS A 364 -6.94 -18.97 -9.95
CA LYS A 364 -6.84 -20.11 -9.03
C LYS A 364 -7.84 -21.16 -9.50
N ARG A 365 -7.46 -22.45 -9.43
CA ARG A 365 -8.45 -23.52 -9.51
C ARG A 365 -9.47 -23.29 -8.39
N SER A 366 -10.75 -23.20 -8.74
CA SER A 366 -11.82 -23.44 -7.76
C SER A 366 -11.55 -24.78 -7.10
N LYS A 367 -11.84 -24.90 -5.79
CA LYS A 367 -11.85 -26.21 -5.14
C LYS A 367 -12.74 -27.11 -6.00
N ALA A 368 -12.17 -28.13 -6.62
CA ALA A 368 -12.94 -29.17 -7.27
C ALA A 368 -13.82 -29.80 -6.18
N GLY A 369 -15.13 -29.60 -6.26
CA GLY A 369 -16.12 -30.22 -5.37
C GLY A 369 -17.04 -29.25 -4.64
N GLU A 370 -17.80 -28.42 -5.36
CA GLU A 370 -19.15 -28.03 -4.95
C GLU A 370 -20.02 -28.09 -6.23
N LEU A 371 -20.58 -29.29 -6.47
CA LEU A 371 -21.77 -29.53 -7.27
C LEU A 371 -22.81 -30.16 -6.35
#